data_AF-A0A959PAT5-F1
#
_entry.id   AF-A0A959PAT5-F1
#
_cell.length_a   1.000
_cell.length_b   1.000
_cell.length_c   1.000
_cell.angle_alpha   90.00
_cell.angle_beta   90.00
_cell.angle_gamma   90.00
#
_symmetry.space_group_name_H-M   'P 1'
#
loop_
_entity.id
_entity.type
_entity.pdbx_description
1 polymer ?
#
loop_
_entity_poly.entity_id
_entity_poly.type
_entity_poly.pdbx_seq_one_letter_code
_entity_poly.pdbx_strand_id
1 'polypeptide(L)' 'RFLDVNFRTLLNEPVEAVNRITSHFGLTPVDEQKMKEYLTTDRPDDRGKHKYSADHYGLDEEAIKERFKEYIERFNISLN' A
#
# COMPACT_ATOMS: atom_id res chain seq x y z
N ARG A 1 7.23 -7.35 -17.04
CA ARG A 1 7.49 -8.02 -15.74
C ARG A 1 6.73 -7.24 -14.67
N PHE A 2 6.25 -7.89 -13.62
CA PHE A 2 5.43 -7.26 -12.59
C PHE A 2 6.03 -7.55 -11.20
N LEU A 3 5.94 -6.56 -10.31
CA LEU A 3 6.25 -6.68 -8.89
C LEU A 3 5.04 -6.20 -8.08
N ASP A 4 4.45 -7.10 -7.32
CA ASP A 4 3.35 -6.76 -6.41
C ASP A 4 3.91 -6.24 -5.08
N VAL A 5 3.43 -5.07 -4.65
CA VAL A 5 3.83 -4.45 -3.38
C VAL A 5 2.58 -4.33 -2.50
N ASN A 6 2.57 -5.07 -1.39
CA ASN A 6 1.49 -4.99 -0.42
C ASN A 6 1.51 -3.62 0.29
N PHE A 7 0.35 -2.96 0.35
CA PHE A 7 0.24 -1.63 0.93
C PHE A 7 0.64 -1.57 2.42
N ARG A 8 0.30 -2.59 3.22
CA ARG A 8 0.69 -2.63 4.65
C ARG A 8 2.20 -2.77 4.79
N THR A 9 2.81 -3.65 4.01
CA THR A 9 4.27 -3.79 3.98
C THR A 9 4.93 -2.50 3.53
N LEU A 10 4.39 -1.81 2.52
CA LEU A 10 4.90 -0.51 2.07
C LEU A 10 4.87 0.55 3.19
N LEU A 11 3.78 0.60 3.97
CA LEU A 11 3.69 1.53 5.09
C LEU A 11 4.68 1.22 6.21
N ASN A 12 4.95 -0.05 6.47
CA ASN A 12 5.86 -0.49 7.53
C ASN A 12 7.34 -0.42 7.11
N GLU A 13 7.63 -0.72 5.84
CA GLU A 13 8.98 -0.90 5.30
C GLU A 13 9.16 -0.15 3.95
N PRO A 14 8.96 1.18 3.91
CA PRO A 14 8.93 1.94 2.66
C PRO A 14 10.27 1.95 1.90
N VAL A 15 11.39 1.98 2.63
CA VAL A 15 12.74 1.93 2.04
C VAL A 15 12.97 0.60 1.33
N GLU A 16 12.62 -0.51 2.00
CA GLU A 16 12.78 -1.84 1.43
C GLU A 16 11.89 -2.06 0.22
N ALA A 17 10.67 -1.51 0.22
CA ALA A 17 9.80 -1.55 -0.96
C ALA A 17 10.45 -0.87 -2.18
N VAL A 18 11.09 0.28 -2.02
CA VAL A 18 11.80 0.97 -3.11
C VAL A 18 13.03 0.17 -3.57
N ASN A 19 13.78 -0.41 -2.65
CA ASN A 19 14.91 -1.29 -2.98
C ASN A 19 14.47 -2.50 -3.82
N ARG A 20 13.35 -3.13 -3.44
CA ARG A 20 12.75 -4.25 -4.20
C ARG A 20 12.30 -3.82 -5.59
N ILE A 21 11.67 -2.65 -5.72
CA ILE A 21 11.24 -2.08 -7.01
C ILE A 21 12.44 -1.86 -7.92
N THR A 22 13.46 -1.13 -7.44
CA THR A 22 14.63 -0.80 -8.25
C THR A 22 15.39 -2.05 -8.69
N SER A 23 15.57 -3.02 -7.79
CA SER A 23 16.18 -4.32 -8.09
C SER A 23 15.38 -5.13 -9.12
N HIS A 24 14.06 -5.27 -8.94
CA HIS A 24 13.22 -6.07 -9.84
C HIS A 24 13.22 -5.57 -11.28
N PHE A 25 13.25 -4.25 -11.46
CA PHE A 25 13.21 -3.60 -12.77
C PHE A 25 14.59 -3.24 -13.33
N GLY A 26 15.68 -3.51 -12.60
CA GLY A 26 17.04 -3.15 -13.01
C GLY A 26 17.26 -1.64 -13.11
N LEU A 27 16.59 -0.87 -12.26
CA LEU A 27 16.74 0.59 -12.17
C LEU A 27 17.95 0.94 -11.30
N THR A 28 18.44 2.17 -11.46
CA THR A 28 19.45 2.71 -10.56
C THR A 28 18.93 2.70 -9.12
N PRO A 29 19.66 2.11 -8.15
CA PRO A 29 19.27 2.15 -6.75
C PRO A 29 19.12 3.58 -6.24
N VAL A 30 18.14 3.81 -5.37
CA VAL A 30 17.95 5.10 -4.70
C VAL A 30 18.78 5.11 -3.43
N ASP A 31 19.41 6.25 -3.14
CA ASP A 31 20.11 6.47 -1.88
C ASP A 31 19.11 6.39 -0.70
N GLU A 32 19.36 5.46 0.23
CA GLU A 32 18.53 5.27 1.42
C GLU A 32 18.39 6.54 2.26
N GLN A 33 19.44 7.37 2.32
CA GLN A 33 19.42 8.58 3.11
C GLN A 33 18.38 9.56 2.56
N LYS A 34 18.31 9.70 1.23
CA LYS A 34 17.29 10.54 0.57
C LYS A 34 15.87 10.03 0.81
N MET A 35 15.69 8.72 0.84
CA MET A 35 14.38 8.12 1.15
C MET A 35 13.98 8.41 2.59
N LYS A 36 14.90 8.26 3.56
CA LYS A 36 14.66 8.57 4.97
C LYS A 36 14.31 10.05 5.17
N GLU A 37 15.06 10.95 4.53
CA GLU A 37 14.80 12.39 4.56
C GLU A 37 13.41 12.75 4.02
N TYR A 38 13.04 12.16 2.88
CA TYR A 38 11.71 12.34 2.29
C TYR A 38 10.59 11.87 3.23
N LEU A 39 10.78 10.74 3.93
CA LEU A 39 9.80 10.21 4.86
C LEU A 39 9.63 11.07 6.12
N THR A 40 10.66 11.84 6.49
CA THR A 40 10.62 12.78 7.64
C THR A 40 10.12 14.19 7.28
N THR A 41 9.88 14.47 6.00
CA THR A 41 9.40 15.78 5.57
C THR A 41 7.96 15.99 6.06
N ASP A 42 7.74 17.07 6.81
CA ASP A 42 6.41 17.41 7.35
C ASP A 42 5.41 17.59 6.21
N ARG A 43 4.28 16.87 6.28
CA ARG A 43 3.26 16.91 5.24
C ARG A 43 2.05 17.67 5.75
N PRO A 44 1.63 18.75 5.07
CA PRO A 44 0.51 19.58 5.52
C PRO A 44 -0.87 18.90 5.40
N ASP A 45 -0.93 17.61 5.05
CA ASP A 45 -2.14 16.85 4.74
C ASP A 45 -2.60 15.91 5.86
N ASP A 46 -2.31 16.23 7.13
CA ASP A 46 -2.93 15.57 8.31
C ASP A 46 -4.43 15.92 8.43
N ARG A 47 -5.19 15.55 7.40
CA ARG A 47 -6.65 15.47 7.43
C ARG A 47 -6.91 14.12 8.09
N GLY A 48 -7.22 14.17 9.39
CA GLY A 48 -7.36 12.99 10.23
C GLY A 48 -8.13 11.83 9.59
N LYS A 49 -7.87 10.60 10.07
CA LYS A 49 -8.35 9.35 9.46
C LYS A 49 -9.84 9.42 9.09
N HIS A 50 -10.11 9.58 7.80
CA HIS A 50 -11.47 9.47 7.28
C HIS A 50 -11.96 8.03 7.50
N LYS A 51 -13.02 7.87 8.31
CA LYS A 51 -13.70 6.59 8.47
C LYS A 51 -14.71 6.44 7.34
N TYR A 52 -14.47 5.50 6.45
CA TYR A 52 -15.41 5.10 5.42
C TYR A 52 -16.07 3.78 5.83
N SER A 53 -17.36 3.63 5.58
CA SER A 53 -18.07 2.35 5.64
C SER A 53 -18.80 2.10 4.33
N ALA A 54 -18.92 0.84 3.94
CA ALA A 54 -19.66 0.44 2.74
C ALA A 54 -21.13 0.89 2.83
N ASP A 55 -21.75 0.68 3.99
CA ASP A 55 -23.13 1.06 4.28
C ASP A 55 -23.43 2.55 4.05
N HIS A 56 -22.44 3.44 4.31
CA HIS A 56 -22.62 4.88 4.09
C HIS A 56 -22.96 5.21 2.62
N TYR A 57 -22.54 4.35 1.70
CA TYR A 57 -22.77 4.49 0.27
C TYR A 57 -23.80 3.48 -0.26
N GLY A 58 -24.53 2.79 0.62
CA GLY A 58 -25.52 1.77 0.26
C GLY A 58 -24.89 0.51 -0.34
N LEU A 59 -23.62 0.22 -0.02
CA LEU A 59 -22.90 -0.97 -0.46
C LEU A 59 -22.86 -2.02 0.65
N ASP A 60 -22.97 -3.29 0.26
CA ASP A 60 -22.82 -4.44 1.15
C ASP A 60 -21.35 -4.90 1.18
N GLU A 61 -20.74 -4.90 2.37
CA GLU A 61 -19.35 -5.30 2.58
C GLU A 61 -19.10 -6.77 2.22
N GLU A 62 -20.03 -7.68 2.51
CA GLU A 62 -19.89 -9.10 2.20
C GLU A 62 -19.99 -9.34 0.69
N ALA A 63 -20.88 -8.61 0.01
CA ALA A 63 -20.95 -8.63 -1.45
C ALA A 63 -19.65 -8.14 -2.11
N ILE A 64 -18.99 -7.14 -1.52
CA ILE A 64 -17.67 -6.67 -1.97
C ILE A 64 -16.61 -7.77 -1.74
N LYS A 65 -16.54 -8.36 -0.54
CA LYS A 65 -15.58 -9.42 -0.22
C LYS A 65 -15.72 -10.62 -1.16
N GLU A 66 -16.95 -11.07 -1.42
CA GLU A 66 -17.20 -12.18 -2.34
C GLU A 66 -16.77 -11.81 -3.78
N ARG A 67 -17.12 -10.61 -4.25
CA ARG A 67 -16.75 -10.14 -5.59
C ARG A 67 -15.23 -10.07 -5.78
N PHE A 68 -14.47 -9.75 -4.74
CA PHE A 68 -13.01 -9.64 -4.79
C PHE A 68 -12.27 -10.85 -4.20
N LYS A 69 -12.96 -11.95 -3.91
CA LYS A 69 -12.40 -13.12 -3.22
C LYS A 69 -11.13 -13.65 -3.87
N GLU A 70 -11.17 -13.88 -5.18
CA GLU A 70 -10.00 -14.36 -5.94
C GLU A 70 -8.79 -13.44 -5.83
N TYR A 71 -9.03 -12.12 -5.81
CA TYR A 71 -7.97 -11.11 -5.67
C TYR A 71 -7.40 -11.11 -4.25
N ILE A 72 -8.27 -11.15 -3.24
CA ILE A 72 -7.88 -11.21 -1.83
C ILE A 72 -7.04 -12.45 -1.56
N GLU A 73 -7.48 -13.62 -2.06
CA GLU A 73 -6.77 -14.89 -1.92
C GLU A 73 -5.43 -14.87 -2.66
N ARG A 74 -5.41 -14.43 -3.92
CA ARG A 74 -4.19 -14.37 -4.73
C ARG A 74 -3.09 -13.50 -4.10
N PHE A 75 -3.47 -12.38 -3.49
CA PHE A 75 -2.53 -11.40 -2.94
C PHE A 75 -2.44 -11.41 -1.40
N ASN A 76 -3.11 -12.37 -0.74
CA ASN A 76 -3.17 -12.51 0.71
C ASN A 76 -3.47 -11.18 1.43
N ILE A 77 -4.56 -10.52 1.00
CA ILE A 77 -4.93 -9.20 1.52
C ILE A 77 -5.64 -9.36 2.86
N SER A 78 -5.18 -8.65 3.88
CA SER A 78 -5.84 -8.64 5.19
C SER A 78 -7.08 -7.75 5.16
N LEU A 79 -8.22 -8.30 5.59
CA LEU A 79 -9.54 -7.66 5.65
C LEU A 79 -9.81 -6.92 6.98
N ASN A 80 -8.81 -6.84 7.87
CA ASN A 80 -8.93 -6.24 9.21
C ASN A 80 -8.81 -4.71 9.20
#